data_AF-A0A6V7HM54-F1
#
_entry.id   AF-A0A6V7HM54-F1
#
_cell.length_a   1.000
_cell.length_b   1.000
_cell.length_c   1.000
_cell.angle_alpha   90.00
_cell.angle_beta   90.00
_cell.angle_gamma   90.00
#
_symmetry.space_group_name_H-M   'P 1'
#
loop_
_entity.id
_entity.type
_entity.pdbx_description
1 polymer ?
#
loop_
_entity_poly.entity_id
_entity_poly.type
_entity_poly.pdbx_seq_one_letter_code
_entity_poly.pdbx_strand_id
1 'polypeptide(L)' 'NPYPQGMRCQKCLEMGHWSYECKGKRKYLHRSSRTTILKKAIKDIETGKVY' A
#
# COMPACT_ATOMS: atom_id res chain seq x y z
N ASN A 1 -6.16 -11.52 24.92
CA ASN A 1 -5.32 -11.68 23.70
C ASN A 1 -4.35 -10.51 23.67
N PRO A 2 -3.04 -10.71 23.89
CA PRO A 2 -2.06 -9.61 24.08
C PRO A 2 -1.75 -8.83 22.78
N TYR A 3 -2.19 -9.35 21.64
CA TYR A 3 -1.92 -8.75 20.35
C TYR A 3 -2.90 -7.61 20.04
N PRO A 4 -2.42 -6.47 19.52
CA PRO A 4 -3.26 -5.32 19.21
C PRO A 4 -4.26 -5.70 18.11
N GLN A 5 -5.50 -5.99 18.52
CA GLN A 5 -6.60 -6.29 17.61
C GLN A 5 -6.91 -5.01 16.82
N GLY A 6 -6.54 -5.00 15.54
CA GLY A 6 -6.77 -3.86 14.64
C GLY A 6 -5.51 -3.09 14.21
N MET A 7 -4.33 -3.40 14.77
CA MET A 7 -3.08 -2.84 14.23
C MET A 7 -2.59 -3.67 13.04
N ARG A 8 -2.29 -2.96 11.94
CA ARG A 8 -1.52 -3.46 10.80
C ARG A 8 -0.05 -3.07 10.94
N CYS A 9 0.84 -4.06 10.90
CA CYS A 9 2.28 -3.83 10.92
C CYS A 9 2.74 -3.09 9.65
N GLN A 10 3.56 -2.04 9.81
CA GLN A 10 4.05 -1.25 8.67
C GLN A 10 5.19 -1.93 7.88
N LYS A 11 5.83 -2.98 8.45
CA LYS A 11 6.89 -3.72 7.78
C LYS A 11 6.36 -4.83 6.87
N CYS A 12 5.56 -5.75 7.42
CA CYS A 12 5.06 -6.92 6.68
C CYS A 12 3.61 -6.77 6.19
N LEU A 13 2.87 -5.75 6.67
CA LEU A 13 1.46 -5.50 6.35
C LEU A 13 0.47 -6.55 6.87
N GLU A 14 0.86 -7.35 7.87
CA GLU A 14 -0.01 -8.29 8.59
C GLU A 14 -0.60 -7.67 9.86
N MET A 15 -1.64 -8.31 10.40
CA MET A 15 -2.34 -7.85 11.60
C MET A 15 -1.82 -8.54 12.85
N GLY A 16 -2.00 -7.90 14.00
CA GLY A 16 -1.81 -8.55 15.30
C GLY A 16 -0.38 -8.54 15.82
N HIS A 17 0.45 -7.58 15.41
CA HIS A 17 1.73 -7.30 16.08
C HIS A 17 2.19 -5.88 15.79
N TRP A 18 3.08 -5.37 16.62
CA TRP A 18 3.70 -4.06 16.43
C TRP A 18 4.90 -4.13 15.48
N SER A 19 5.17 -3.03 14.77
CA SER A 19 6.29 -2.97 13.82
C SER A 19 7.67 -3.19 14.48
N TYR A 20 7.80 -2.94 15.78
CA TYR A 20 9.02 -3.18 16.56
C TYR A 20 9.27 -4.67 16.83
N GLU A 21 8.20 -5.45 17.06
CA GLU A 21 8.21 -6.91 17.25
C GLU A 21 8.25 -7.71 15.94
N CYS A 22 8.02 -7.05 14.81
CA CYS A 22 7.92 -7.71 13.52
C CYS A 22 9.24 -8.36 13.10
N LYS A 23 9.23 -9.71 13.06
CA LYS A 23 10.31 -10.57 12.53
C LYS A 23 10.17 -10.85 11.03
N GLY A 24 9.08 -10.41 10.41
CA GLY A 24 8.82 -10.60 8.97
C GLY A 24 9.73 -9.75 8.08
N LYS A 25 10.00 -10.22 6.86
CA LYS A 25 10.68 -9.43 5.83
C LYS A 25 9.77 -8.28 5.38
N ARG A 26 10.37 -7.13 5.04
CA ARG A 26 9.62 -6.01 4.45
C ARG A 26 8.93 -6.47 3.16
N LYS A 27 7.61 -6.34 3.11
CA LYS A 27 6.83 -6.64 1.90
C LYS A 27 6.96 -5.46 0.94
N TYR A 28 7.63 -5.68 -0.19
CA TYR A 28 7.68 -4.68 -1.25
C TYR A 28 6.36 -4.68 -2.02
N LEU A 29 5.58 -3.60 -1.90
CA LEU A 29 4.43 -3.35 -2.76
C LEU A 29 4.88 -2.45 -3.90
N HIS A 30 4.54 -2.82 -5.14
CA HIS A 30 4.80 -1.98 -6.29
C HIS A 30 4.10 -0.62 -6.12
N ARG A 31 4.88 0.46 -6.15
CA ARG A 31 4.38 1.84 -6.17
C ARG A 31 4.61 2.39 -7.56
N SER A 32 3.53 2.72 -8.27
CA SER A 32 3.62 3.42 -9.55
C SER A 32 4.33 4.76 -9.34
N SER A 33 5.22 5.12 -10.27
CA SER A 33 5.87 6.43 -10.23
C SER A 33 4.83 7.53 -10.47
N ARG A 34 5.09 8.74 -9.97
CA ARG A 34 4.22 9.90 -10.22
C ARG A 34 4.00 10.15 -11.72
N THR A 35 5.02 9.88 -12.55
CA THR A 35 4.92 9.99 -14.01
C THR A 35 3.99 8.92 -14.61
N THR A 36 4.02 7.68 -14.13
CA THR A 36 3.10 6.63 -14.59
C THR A 36 1.64 6.92 -14.19
N ILE A 37 1.43 7.45 -12.98
CA ILE A 37 0.10 7.87 -12.52
C ILE A 37 -0.42 9.01 -13.40
N LEU A 38 0.41 10.02 -13.67
CA LEU A 38 0.03 11.14 -14.52
C LEU A 38 -0.32 10.71 -15.95
N LYS A 39 0.49 9.84 -16.57
CA LYS A 39 0.21 9.30 -17.91
C LYS A 39 -1.13 8.55 -17.94
N LYS A 40 -1.43 7.79 -16.90
CA LYS A 40 -2.73 7.11 -16.77
C LYS A 40 -3.87 8.12 -16.68
N ALA A 41 -3.74 9.14 -15.83
CA ALA A 41 -4.76 10.19 -15.68
C ALA A 41 -5.02 10.95 -16.99
N ILE A 42 -3.98 11.33 -17.74
CA ILE A 42 -4.13 11.99 -19.05
C ILE A 42 -4.88 11.08 -20.03
N LYS A 43 -4.52 9.80 -20.10
CA LYS A 43 -5.21 8.81 -20.94
C LYS A 43 -6.67 8.63 -20.55
N ASP A 44 -6.98 8.62 -19.25
CA ASP A 44 -8.35 8.49 -18.75
C ASP A 44 -9.20 9.72 -19.15
N ILE A 45 -8.60 10.92 -19.17
CA ILE A 45 -9.23 12.16 -19.67
C ILE A 45 -9.48 12.07 -21.19
N GLU A 46 -8.47 11.70 -21.97
CA GLU A 46 -8.57 11.57 -23.45
C GLU A 46 -9.63 10.55 -23.88
N THR A 47 -9.76 9.46 -23.12
CA THR A 47 -10.73 8.40 -23.41
C THR A 47 -12.15 8.70 -22.89
N GLY A 48 -12.37 9.87 -22.27
CA GLY A 48 -13.66 10.27 -21.72
C GLY A 48 -14.13 9.40 -20.56
N LYS A 49 -13.22 8.69 -19.89
CA LYS A 49 -13.50 7.74 -18.80
C LYS A 49 -13.42 8.42 -17.44
N VAL A 50 -13.97 9.63 -17.36
CA VAL A 50 -14.04 10.42 -16.13
C VAL A 50 -15.41 10.15 -15.50
N TYR A 51 -15.43 9.59 -14.30
CA TYR A 51 -16.62 9.47 -13.45
C TYR A 51 -16.69 10.67 -12.51
#